data_AF-A0A4R0DXV1-F1
#
_entry.id   AF-A0A4R0DXV1-F1
#
_cell.length_a   1.000
_cell.length_b   1.000
_cell.length_c   1.000
_cell.angle_alpha   90.00
_cell.angle_beta   90.00
_cell.angle_gamma   90.00
#
_symmetry.space_group_name_H-M   'P 1'
#
loop_
_entity.id
_entity.type
_entity.pdbx_description
1 polymer ?
#
loop_
_entity_poly.entity_id
_entity_poly.type
_entity_poly.pdbx_seq_one_letter_code
_entity_poly.pdbx_strand_id
1 'polypeptide(L)'
;MVENKTGRAVSQDDWKRTQVRMPQEQYEELMSYAEKNNLSLNTAMLELMDLGLKSKNEGKSGRSIYFNDLNCVEDTRKVPLAKQQEEVTAMISDLFYRHSQYQLINIETLNEGKKIRYWYSIPRRESFRD
;
A
#
# COMPACT_ATOMS: atom_id res chain seq x y z
N MET A 1 2.25 30.18 18.28
CA MET A 1 2.98 29.19 19.09
C MET A 1 1.95 28.21 19.62
N VAL A 2 1.96 26.97 19.12
CA VAL A 2 0.99 25.94 19.52
C VAL A 2 1.53 25.31 20.80
N GLU A 3 0.85 25.54 21.91
CA GLU A 3 1.20 24.93 23.20
C GLU A 3 0.99 23.41 23.11
N ASN A 4 2.10 22.67 23.16
CA ASN A 4 2.08 21.24 23.46
C ASN A 4 1.61 21.07 24.91
N LYS A 5 0.34 20.70 25.09
CA LYS A 5 -0.23 20.29 26.39
C LYS A 5 0.28 18.90 26.80
N THR A 6 1.58 18.74 27.00
CA THR A 6 2.12 17.61 27.74
C THR A 6 1.96 17.91 29.23
N GLY A 7 0.82 17.54 29.82
CA GLY A 7 0.60 17.78 31.25
C GLY A 7 -0.81 17.55 31.82
N ARG A 8 -1.82 17.17 31.02
CA ARG A 8 -3.11 16.76 31.61
C ARG A 8 -3.01 15.29 32.00
N ALA A 9 -3.17 14.98 33.28
CA ALA A 9 -3.40 13.61 33.74
C ALA A 9 -4.60 13.06 32.95
N VAL A 10 -4.36 12.01 32.15
CA VAL A 10 -5.40 11.36 31.34
C VAL A 10 -6.39 10.74 32.34
N SER A 11 -7.59 11.32 32.44
CA SER A 11 -8.58 10.81 33.38
C SER A 11 -9.29 9.63 32.74
N GLN A 12 -9.84 8.74 33.56
CA GLN A 12 -10.62 7.61 33.07
C GLN A 12 -11.84 8.06 32.24
N ASP A 13 -12.31 9.30 32.42
CA ASP A 13 -13.40 9.91 31.66
C ASP A 13 -13.01 10.28 30.23
N ASP A 14 -11.71 10.38 29.93
CA ASP A 14 -11.22 10.63 28.57
C ASP A 14 -11.42 9.40 27.67
N TRP A 15 -11.72 8.22 28.25
CA TRP A 15 -11.79 6.94 27.54
C TRP A 15 -13.23 6.45 27.42
N LYS A 16 -13.63 6.05 26.21
CA LYS A 16 -14.95 5.44 25.99
C LYS A 16 -14.88 3.95 26.34
N ARG A 17 -15.80 3.48 27.19
CA ARG A 17 -15.97 2.06 27.50
C ARG A 17 -17.05 1.46 26.60
N THR A 18 -16.74 0.30 26.03
CA THR A 18 -17.65 -0.44 25.14
C THR A 18 -17.79 -1.86 25.64
N GLN A 19 -19.01 -2.39 25.63
CA GLN A 19 -19.26 -3.83 25.84
C GLN A 19 -19.34 -4.50 24.48
N VAL A 20 -18.45 -5.47 24.24
CA VAL A 20 -18.42 -6.22 22.98
C VAL A 20 -18.95 -7.63 23.23
N ARG A 21 -19.91 -8.07 22.42
CA ARG A 21 -20.31 -9.47 22.33
C ARG A 21 -19.58 -10.08 21.15
N MET A 22 -18.84 -11.15 21.37
CA MET A 22 -18.07 -11.82 20.32
C MET A 22 -18.33 -13.33 20.30
N PRO A 23 -18.30 -13.96 19.12
CA PRO A 23 -18.25 -15.41 18.98
C PRO A 23 -17.10 -16.02 19.81
N GLN A 24 -17.35 -17.21 20.38
CA GLN A 24 -16.37 -17.91 21.23
C GLN A 24 -15.03 -18.14 20.53
N GLU A 25 -15.07 -18.61 19.28
CA GLU A 25 -13.86 -18.87 18.48
C GLU A 25 -12.99 -17.60 18.32
N GLN A 26 -13.61 -16.45 18.07
CA GLN A 26 -12.89 -15.17 17.96
C GLN A 26 -12.28 -14.72 19.29
N TYR A 27 -12.96 -15.02 20.41
CA TYR A 27 -12.42 -14.73 21.75
C TYR A 27 -11.17 -15.56 22.02
N GLU A 28 -11.21 -16.85 21.66
CA GLU A 28 -10.09 -17.78 21.83
C GLU A 28 -8.90 -17.40 20.94
N GLU A 29 -9.13 -17.01 19.68
CA GLU A 29 -8.08 -16.50 18.80
C GLU A 29 -7.42 -15.22 19.38
N LEU A 30 -8.23 -14.28 19.88
CA LEU A 30 -7.75 -13.06 20.50
C LEU A 30 -6.93 -13.34 21.78
N MET A 31 -7.39 -14.27 22.62
CA MET A 31 -6.65 -14.72 23.81
C MET A 31 -5.31 -15.35 23.43
N SER A 32 -5.30 -16.26 22.44
CA SER A 32 -4.07 -16.90 21.98
C SER A 32 -3.07 -15.87 21.44
N TYR A 33 -3.54 -14.87 20.69
CA TYR A 33 -2.70 -13.77 20.24
C TYR A 33 -2.15 -12.96 21.41
N ALA A 34 -2.97 -12.62 22.40
CA ALA A 34 -2.54 -11.86 23.58
C ALA A 34 -1.46 -12.61 24.37
N GLU A 35 -1.66 -13.90 24.63
CA GLU A 35 -0.69 -14.75 25.34
C GLU A 35 0.65 -14.85 24.60
N LYS A 36 0.62 -15.13 23.29
CA LYS A 36 1.83 -15.25 22.46
C LYS A 36 2.66 -13.98 22.43
N ASN A 37 2.00 -12.81 22.52
CA ASN A 37 2.65 -11.51 22.47
C ASN A 37 2.85 -10.86 23.85
N ASN A 38 2.54 -11.56 24.95
CA ASN A 38 2.58 -11.03 26.32
C ASN A 38 1.78 -9.73 26.51
N LEU A 39 0.60 -9.65 25.89
CA LEU A 39 -0.29 -8.49 25.94
C LEU A 39 -1.47 -8.74 26.87
N SER A 40 -2.01 -7.66 27.44
CA SER A 40 -3.35 -7.71 28.02
C SER A 40 -4.39 -7.89 26.91
N LEU A 41 -5.55 -8.47 27.24
CA LEU A 41 -6.62 -8.65 26.26
C LEU A 41 -7.07 -7.32 25.63
N ASN A 42 -7.12 -6.25 26.42
CA ASN A 42 -7.45 -4.92 25.94
C ASN A 42 -6.38 -4.38 24.98
N THR A 43 -5.09 -4.55 25.30
CA THR A 43 -3.99 -4.12 24.44
C THR A 43 -4.00 -4.89 23.12
N ALA A 44 -4.16 -6.20 23.17
CA ALA A 44 -4.27 -7.06 22.00
C ALA A 44 -5.46 -6.65 21.10
N MET A 45 -6.62 -6.35 21.70
CA MET A 45 -7.79 -5.91 20.97
C MET A 45 -7.55 -4.59 20.25
N LEU A 46 -6.95 -3.60 20.91
CA LEU A 46 -6.61 -2.31 20.31
C LEU A 46 -5.58 -2.46 19.19
N GLU A 47 -4.55 -3.28 19.39
CA GLU A 47 -3.50 -3.52 18.39
C GLU A 47 -4.06 -4.17 17.12
N LEU A 48 -4.87 -5.23 17.26
CA LEU A 48 -5.47 -5.91 16.13
C LEU A 48 -6.51 -5.05 15.40
N MET A 49 -7.26 -4.21 16.11
CA MET A 49 -8.14 -3.21 15.49
C MET A 49 -7.34 -2.21 14.67
N ASP A 50 -6.23 -1.71 15.20
CA ASP A 50 -5.36 -0.74 14.54
C ASP A 50 -4.70 -1.35 13.30
N LEU A 51 -4.22 -2.60 13.39
CA LEU A 51 -3.72 -3.39 12.26
C LEU A 51 -4.81 -3.62 11.20
N GLY A 52 -6.04 -3.95 11.62
CA GLY A 52 -7.18 -4.12 10.73
C GLY A 52 -7.50 -2.84 9.95
N LEU A 53 -7.57 -1.71 10.66
CA LEU A 53 -7.82 -0.40 10.06
C LEU A 53 -6.69 0.04 9.13
N LYS A 54 -5.43 -0.10 9.56
CA LYS A 54 -4.25 0.15 8.73
C LYS A 54 -4.24 -0.73 7.49
N SER A 55 -4.52 -2.03 7.62
CA SER A 55 -4.57 -2.93 6.46
C SER A 55 -5.68 -2.58 5.46
N LYS A 56 -6.78 -1.99 5.93
CA LYS A 56 -7.86 -1.50 5.06
C LYS A 56 -7.49 -0.21 4.35
N ASN A 57 -6.95 0.76 5.10
CA ASN A 57 -6.62 2.10 4.59
C ASN A 57 -5.32 2.10 3.76
N GLU A 58 -4.38 1.25 4.11
CA GLU A 58 -3.04 1.18 3.52
C GLU A 58 -2.91 -0.05 2.60
N GLY A 59 -3.78 -1.06 2.72
CA GLY A 59 -3.56 -2.37 2.08
C GLY A 59 -2.54 -3.18 2.87
N LYS A 60 -2.49 -4.51 2.69
CA LYS A 60 -1.53 -5.38 3.41
C LYS A 60 -0.05 -4.92 3.28
N SER A 61 0.27 -4.12 2.26
CA SER A 61 1.61 -3.58 1.99
C SER A 61 1.73 -2.05 2.09
N GLY A 62 0.64 -1.30 2.29
CA GLY A 62 0.67 0.17 2.15
C GLY A 62 0.54 0.70 0.71
N ARG A 63 0.31 -0.17 -0.28
CA ARG A 63 0.50 0.16 -1.70
C ARG A 63 -0.63 -0.35 -2.58
N SER A 64 -0.95 0.42 -3.62
CA SER A 64 -1.88 0.05 -4.69
C SER A 64 -1.10 -0.39 -5.93
N ILE A 65 -1.53 -1.47 -6.58
CA ILE A 65 -0.89 -2.03 -7.78
C ILE A 65 -1.65 -1.58 -9.03
N TYR A 66 -0.90 -1.12 -10.03
CA TYR A 66 -1.38 -0.68 -11.33
C TYR A 66 -0.56 -1.33 -12.44
N PHE A 67 -1.11 -1.30 -13.65
CA PHE A 67 -0.36 -1.55 -14.87
C PHE A 67 -0.62 -0.42 -15.87
N ASN A 68 0.34 -0.20 -16.77
CA ASN A 68 0.17 0.71 -17.90
C ASN A 68 0.76 0.09 -19.17
N ASP A 69 0.07 0.31 -20.29
CA ASP A 69 0.43 -0.19 -21.61
C ASP A 69 0.95 0.97 -22.45
N LEU A 70 2.22 0.91 -22.85
CA LEU A 70 2.86 1.88 -23.73
C LEU A 70 3.05 1.28 -25.12
N ASN A 71 2.60 2.02 -26.14
CA ASN A 71 2.88 1.67 -27.52
C ASN A 71 4.34 2.00 -27.84
N CYS A 72 5.05 1.04 -28.43
CA CYS A 72 6.44 1.19 -28.88
C CYS A 72 6.55 1.44 -30.37
N VAL A 73 5.43 1.50 -31.10
CA VAL A 73 5.43 1.71 -32.55
C VAL A 73 4.76 3.04 -32.84
N GLU A 74 5.52 3.92 -33.48
CA GLU A 74 5.00 5.09 -34.15
C GLU A 74 5.11 4.88 -35.67
N ASP A 75 3.96 4.75 -36.36
CA ASP A 75 3.91 4.42 -37.79
C ASP A 75 4.67 5.42 -38.68
N THR A 76 4.83 6.66 -38.20
CA THR A 76 5.56 7.73 -38.89
C THR A 76 7.09 7.65 -38.74
N ARG A 77 7.62 6.82 -37.82
CA ARG A 77 9.05 6.71 -37.52
C ARG A 77 9.69 5.52 -38.23
N LYS A 78 10.68 5.79 -39.09
CA LYS A 78 11.52 4.76 -39.74
C LYS A 78 12.67 4.29 -38.84
N VAL A 79 12.35 3.89 -37.62
CA VAL A 79 13.33 3.45 -36.61
C VAL A 79 13.13 1.95 -36.33
N PRO A 80 14.20 1.15 -36.19
CA PRO A 80 14.06 -0.25 -35.80
C PRO A 80 13.28 -0.42 -34.48
N LEU A 81 12.45 -1.46 -34.39
CA LEU A 81 11.61 -1.72 -33.20
C LEU A 81 12.43 -1.76 -31.91
N ALA A 82 13.61 -2.39 -31.93
CA ALA A 82 14.48 -2.47 -30.76
C ALA A 82 14.86 -1.10 -30.18
N LYS A 83 15.11 -0.11 -31.05
CA LYS A 83 15.45 1.24 -30.61
C LYS A 83 14.21 1.99 -30.10
N GLN A 84 13.04 1.75 -30.67
CA GLN A 84 11.80 2.33 -30.13
C GLN A 84 11.46 1.73 -28.74
N GLN A 85 11.72 0.43 -28.53
CA GLN A 85 11.59 -0.22 -27.22
C GLN A 85 12.57 0.35 -26.20
N GLU A 86 13.80 0.64 -26.60
CA GLU A 86 14.80 1.28 -25.75
C GLU A 86 14.34 2.68 -25.29
N GLU A 87 13.81 3.48 -26.23
CA GLU A 87 13.25 4.81 -25.90
C GLU A 87 12.09 4.71 -24.90
N VAL A 88 11.15 3.78 -25.12
CA VAL A 88 10.04 3.55 -24.18
C VAL A 88 10.54 3.08 -22.83
N THR A 89 11.50 2.16 -22.80
CA THR A 89 12.08 1.66 -21.54
C THR A 89 12.80 2.78 -20.78
N ALA A 90 13.53 3.65 -21.48
CA ALA A 90 14.18 4.81 -20.88
C ALA A 90 13.17 5.80 -20.27
N MET A 91 12.02 6.03 -20.92
CA MET A 91 10.93 6.84 -20.35
C MET A 91 10.35 6.21 -19.08
N ILE A 92 10.16 4.89 -19.09
CA ILE A 92 9.72 4.14 -17.90
C ILE A 92 10.76 4.31 -16.78
N SER A 93 12.05 4.18 -17.07
CA SER A 93 13.13 4.38 -16.09
C SER A 93 13.13 5.81 -15.51
N ASP A 94 12.99 6.84 -16.34
CA ASP A 94 12.91 8.24 -15.89
C ASP A 94 11.72 8.49 -14.96
N LEU A 95 10.55 7.88 -15.24
CA LEU A 95 9.39 7.94 -14.36
C LEU A 95 9.71 7.42 -12.95
N PHE A 96 10.30 6.23 -12.82
CA PHE A 96 10.63 5.65 -11.52
C PHE A 96 11.79 6.36 -10.82
N TYR A 97 12.68 7.00 -11.58
CA TYR A 97 13.73 7.84 -11.01
C TYR A 97 13.15 9.12 -10.38
N ARG A 98 12.17 9.76 -11.04
CA ARG A 98 11.52 10.98 -10.53
C ARG A 98 10.52 10.71 -9.41
N HIS A 99 9.94 9.52 -9.37
CA HIS A 99 8.97 9.10 -8.37
C HIS A 99 9.55 7.95 -7.53
N SER A 100 10.46 8.29 -6.62
CA SER A 100 11.12 7.30 -5.74
C SER A 100 10.16 6.54 -4.84
N GLN A 101 8.94 7.05 -4.63
CA GLN A 101 7.89 6.36 -3.90
C GLN A 101 7.19 5.26 -4.73
N TYR A 102 7.35 5.26 -6.06
CA TYR A 102 6.82 4.23 -6.95
C TYR A 102 7.80 3.07 -7.05
N GLN A 103 7.27 1.86 -7.22
CA GLN A 103 8.08 0.65 -7.30
C GLN A 103 7.65 -0.15 -8.52
N LEU A 104 8.57 -0.32 -9.47
CA LEU A 104 8.40 -1.23 -10.60
C LEU A 104 8.35 -2.68 -10.08
N ILE A 105 7.33 -3.43 -10.49
CA ILE A 105 7.11 -4.82 -10.09
C ILE A 105 7.49 -5.76 -11.23
N ASN A 106 7.01 -5.46 -12.44
CA ASN A 106 7.24 -6.28 -13.61
C ASN A 106 7.22 -5.43 -14.88
N ILE A 107 7.90 -5.88 -15.92
CA ILE A 107 7.84 -5.31 -17.27
C ILE A 107 7.78 -6.44 -18.28
N GLU A 108 6.87 -6.34 -19.24
CA GLU A 108 6.65 -7.37 -20.25
C GLU A 108 6.38 -6.75 -21.62
N THR A 109 6.84 -7.43 -22.67
CA THR A 109 6.57 -7.05 -24.05
C THR A 109 5.32 -7.76 -24.55
N LEU A 110 4.40 -7.00 -25.15
CA LEU A 110 3.16 -7.50 -25.75
C LEU A 110 3.20 -7.29 -27.27
N ASN A 111 2.35 -8.02 -27.99
CA ASN A 111 2.17 -7.89 -29.45
C ASN A 111 3.49 -7.93 -30.23
N GLU A 112 4.30 -8.97 -30.04
CA GLU A 112 5.61 -9.12 -30.70
C GLU A 112 6.59 -7.96 -30.40
N GLY A 113 6.44 -7.34 -29.23
CA GLY A 113 7.28 -6.22 -28.81
C GLY A 113 6.78 -4.84 -29.25
N LYS A 114 5.64 -4.76 -29.93
CA LYS A 114 5.03 -3.48 -30.34
C LYS A 114 4.44 -2.69 -29.18
N LYS A 115 4.23 -3.33 -28.03
CA LYS A 115 3.81 -2.69 -26.79
C LYS A 115 4.64 -3.18 -25.62
N ILE A 116 4.80 -2.33 -24.61
CA ILE A 116 5.37 -2.68 -23.32
C ILE A 116 4.31 -2.44 -22.26
N ARG A 117 4.04 -3.46 -21.45
CA ARG A 117 3.24 -3.34 -20.23
C ARG A 117 4.20 -3.32 -19.05
N TYR A 118 4.04 -2.37 -18.15
CA TYR A 118 4.74 -2.39 -16.88
C TYR A 118 3.76 -2.35 -15.72
N TRP A 119 4.02 -3.19 -14.73
CA TRP A 119 3.31 -3.29 -13.47
C TRP A 119 4.08 -2.54 -12.41
N TYR A 120 3.39 -1.73 -11.62
CA TYR A 120 4.02 -0.94 -10.59
C TYR A 120 3.11 -0.77 -9.40
N SER A 121 3.70 -0.47 -8.26
CA SER A 121 2.96 -0.06 -7.08
C SER A 121 3.24 1.38 -6.73
N ILE A 122 2.22 2.05 -6.21
CA ILE A 122 2.28 3.40 -5.65
C ILE A 122 1.81 3.39 -4.19
N PRO A 123 2.22 4.36 -3.35
CA PRO A 123 1.67 4.49 -2.01
C PRO A 123 0.15 4.64 -2.05
N ARG A 124 -0.58 3.98 -1.14
CA ARG A 124 -2.04 4.00 -1.18
C ARG A 124 -2.65 5.39 -1.00
N ARG A 125 -1.95 6.32 -0.33
CA ARG A 125 -2.34 7.73 -0.25
C ARG A 125 -2.36 8.46 -1.61
N GLU A 126 -1.69 7.91 -2.62
CA GLU A 126 -1.66 8.40 -4.01
C GLU A 126 -2.52 7.50 -4.92
N SER A 127 -3.24 6.52 -4.35
CA SER A 127 -4.16 5.63 -5.06
C SER A 127 -5.29 6.41 -5.70
N PHE A 128 -5.56 6.12 -6.96
CA PHE A 128 -6.75 6.58 -7.69
C PHE A 128 -8.03 5.79 -7.35
N ARG A 129 -7.93 4.81 -6.44
CA ARG A 129 -9.06 4.04 -5.91
C ARG A 129 -9.19 4.36 -4.43
N ASP A 130 -10.33 4.94 -4.05
CA ASP A 130 -10.77 5.12 -2.66
C ASP A 130 -10.91 3.76 -1.93
#